data_AF-A0A822FXU9-F1
#
_entry.id   AF-A0A822FXU9-F1
#
_cell.length_a   1.000
_cell.length_b   1.000
_cell.length_c   1.000
_cell.angle_alpha   90.00
_cell.angle_beta   90.00
_cell.angle_gamma   90.00
#
_symmetry.space_group_name_H-M   'P 1'
#
loop_
_entity.id
_entity.type
_entity.pdbx_description
1 polymer ?
#
loop_
_entity_poly.entity_id
_entity_poly.type
_entity_poly.pdbx_seq_one_letter_code
_entity_poly.pdbx_strand_id
1 'polypeptide(L)'
;KTNIEHHQIISLKDEAFLSEQFRKHCNDEITSHCSTKRSKASVIQCLANLVLQDVIKKTNQIKENCRNELKIELLQRSESINLDPLLAKACRNDIQKFCSSRLAGNAQ
;
A
#
# COMPACT_ATOMS: atom_id res chain seq x y z
N LYS A 1 1.78 -29.76 8.14
CA LYS A 1 0.94 -28.62 8.58
C LYS A 1 1.29 -27.43 7.69
N THR A 2 0.37 -26.96 6.86
CA THR A 2 0.53 -25.75 6.06
C THR A 2 0.28 -24.54 6.98
N ASN A 3 1.28 -23.66 7.13
CA ASN A 3 1.15 -22.40 7.86
C ASN A 3 0.69 -21.34 6.85
N ILE A 4 -0.43 -20.68 7.12
CA ILE A 4 -0.97 -19.60 6.29
C ILE A 4 -0.60 -18.29 6.98
N GLU A 5 0.11 -17.41 6.28
CA GLU A 5 0.46 -16.09 6.79
C GLU A 5 -0.65 -15.07 6.52
N HIS A 6 -0.79 -14.06 7.40
CA HIS A 6 -1.82 -13.03 7.28
C HIS A 6 -1.74 -12.28 5.93
N HIS A 7 -0.53 -11.99 5.47
CA HIS A 7 -0.31 -11.33 4.17
C HIS A 7 -0.81 -12.16 2.98
N GLN A 8 -0.82 -13.50 3.08
CA GLN A 8 -1.33 -14.38 2.03
C GLN A 8 -2.86 -14.29 1.93
N ILE A 9 -3.54 -14.06 3.06
CA ILE A 9 -4.99 -13.82 3.11
C ILE A 9 -5.33 -12.45 2.50
N ILE A 10 -4.50 -11.43 2.74
CA ILE A 10 -4.65 -10.10 2.13
C ILE A 10 -4.50 -10.18 0.61
N SER A 11 -3.50 -10.93 0.11
CA SER A 11 -3.27 -11.10 -1.32
C SER A 11 -4.47 -11.71 -2.05
N LEU A 12 -5.21 -12.63 -1.42
CA LEU A 12 -6.44 -13.21 -1.98
C LEU A 12 -7.57 -12.19 -2.18
N LYS A 13 -7.51 -11.06 -1.46
CA LYS A 13 -8.52 -9.98 -1.52
C LYS A 13 -8.22 -8.95 -2.62
N ASP A 14 -7.02 -8.97 -3.20
CA ASP A 14 -6.47 -7.89 -4.06
C ASP A 14 -6.60 -8.15 -5.59
N GLU A 15 -7.27 -9.23 -6.01
CA GLU A 15 -7.61 -9.47 -7.44
C GLU A 15 -8.60 -8.40 -7.99
N ALA A 16 -9.19 -7.58 -7.11
CA ALA A 16 -10.00 -6.42 -7.47
C ALA A 16 -9.19 -5.12 -7.32
N PHE A 17 -9.06 -4.40 -8.44
CA PHE A 17 -8.51 -3.05 -8.52
C PHE A 17 -9.17 -2.10 -7.49
N LEU A 18 -8.41 -1.73 -6.44
CA LEU A 18 -8.81 -0.93 -5.27
C LEU A 18 -9.84 -1.65 -4.38
N SER A 19 -9.61 -1.70 -3.06
CA SER A 19 -10.67 -2.14 -2.15
C SER A 19 -11.87 -1.20 -2.34
N GLU A 20 -13.08 -1.76 -2.40
CA GLU A 20 -14.31 -0.98 -2.67
C GLU A 20 -14.44 0.21 -1.70
N GLN A 21 -14.03 0.01 -0.45
CA GLN A 21 -14.02 1.05 0.59
C GLN A 21 -12.97 2.14 0.32
N PHE A 22 -11.75 1.78 -0.08
CA PHE A 22 -10.72 2.76 -0.41
C PHE A 22 -11.15 3.65 -1.58
N ARG A 23 -11.68 3.06 -2.66
CA ARG A 23 -12.20 3.85 -3.78
C ARG A 23 -13.35 4.75 -3.33
N LYS A 24 -14.29 4.22 -2.54
CA LYS A 24 -15.45 4.99 -2.05
C LYS A 24 -15.04 6.21 -1.21
N HIS A 25 -14.09 6.05 -0.29
CA HIS A 25 -13.73 7.13 0.63
C HIS A 25 -12.70 8.12 0.06
N CYS A 26 -11.88 7.73 -0.92
CA CYS A 26 -10.85 8.59 -1.51
C CYS A 26 -11.17 9.08 -2.94
N ASN A 27 -12.35 8.78 -3.51
CA ASN A 27 -12.63 9.08 -4.92
C ASN A 27 -12.45 10.56 -5.28
N ASP A 28 -12.86 11.46 -4.39
CA ASP A 28 -12.81 12.90 -4.62
C ASP A 28 -11.37 13.40 -4.67
N GLU A 29 -10.54 12.96 -3.72
CA GLU A 29 -9.11 13.29 -3.66
C GLU A 29 -8.34 12.66 -4.83
N ILE A 30 -8.69 11.42 -5.21
CA ILE A 30 -8.11 10.75 -6.37
C ILE A 30 -8.38 11.55 -7.64
N THR A 31 -9.63 11.96 -7.84
CA THR A 31 -10.03 12.71 -9.05
C THR A 31 -9.41 14.10 -9.08
N SER A 32 -9.33 14.76 -7.92
CA SER A 32 -8.85 16.15 -7.82
C SER A 32 -7.32 16.27 -7.87
N HIS A 33 -6.60 15.33 -7.26
CA HIS A 33 -5.15 15.47 -7.05
C HIS A 33 -4.31 14.35 -7.69
N CYS A 34 -4.89 13.18 -7.95
CA CYS A 34 -4.16 11.98 -8.39
C CYS A 34 -4.69 11.38 -9.70
N SER A 35 -5.42 12.14 -10.52
CA SER A 35 -6.12 11.66 -11.73
C SER A 35 -5.20 11.06 -12.80
N THR A 36 -3.91 11.41 -12.80
CA THR A 36 -2.91 10.89 -13.73
C THR A 36 -2.43 9.47 -13.39
N LYS A 37 -2.72 8.98 -12.18
CA LYS A 37 -2.23 7.70 -11.67
C LYS A 37 -3.10 6.55 -12.17
N ARG A 38 -2.46 5.48 -12.66
CA ARG A 38 -3.13 4.36 -13.36
C ARG A 38 -3.18 3.06 -12.58
N SER A 39 -2.40 2.94 -11.50
CA SER A 39 -2.37 1.76 -10.65
C SER A 39 -2.71 2.10 -9.20
N LYS A 40 -3.31 1.15 -8.47
CA LYS A 40 -3.58 1.25 -7.03
C LYS A 40 -2.35 1.72 -6.24
N ALA A 41 -1.18 1.13 -6.53
CA ALA A 41 0.08 1.53 -5.89
C ALA A 41 0.46 2.99 -6.16
N SER A 42 0.33 3.45 -7.40
CA SER A 42 0.64 4.83 -7.76
C SER A 42 -0.34 5.85 -7.17
N VAL A 43 -1.61 5.47 -7.01
CA VAL A 43 -2.64 6.28 -6.36
C VAL A 43 -2.37 6.40 -4.86
N ILE A 44 -2.11 5.27 -4.18
CA ILE A 44 -1.78 5.24 -2.75
C ILE A 44 -0.55 6.11 -2.47
N GLN A 45 0.51 6.00 -3.28
CA GLN A 45 1.70 6.82 -3.10
C GLN A 45 1.44 8.31 -3.34
N CYS A 46 0.59 8.65 -4.30
CA CYS A 46 0.18 10.04 -4.53
C CYS A 46 -0.55 10.62 -3.30
N LEU A 47 -1.56 9.91 -2.79
CA LEU A 47 -2.31 10.34 -1.61
C LEU A 47 -1.42 10.39 -0.36
N ALA A 48 -0.50 9.43 -0.16
CA ALA A 48 0.43 9.44 0.97
C ALA A 48 1.32 10.68 0.96
N ASN A 49 1.83 11.07 -0.21
CA ASN A 49 2.61 12.31 -0.36
C ASN A 49 1.76 13.55 -0.07
N LEU A 50 0.50 13.58 -0.50
CA LEU A 50 -0.41 14.70 -0.21
C LEU A 50 -0.70 14.82 1.29
N VAL A 51 -0.96 13.69 1.98
CA VAL A 51 -1.15 13.68 3.44
C VAL A 51 0.11 14.19 4.16
N LEU A 52 1.29 13.77 3.71
CA LEU A 52 2.56 14.27 4.26
C LEU A 52 2.70 15.79 4.07
N GLN A 53 2.37 16.30 2.89
CA GLN A 53 2.38 17.74 2.62
C GLN A 53 1.37 18.49 3.50
N ASP A 54 0.17 17.93 3.69
CA ASP A 54 -0.87 18.48 4.57
C ASP A 54 -0.36 18.60 6.02
N VAL A 55 0.32 17.57 6.54
CA VAL A 55 0.91 17.60 7.88
C VAL A 55 2.01 18.67 7.99
N ILE A 56 2.91 18.75 7.01
CA ILE A 56 4.02 19.71 7.00
C ILE A 56 3.48 21.15 6.92
N LYS A 57 2.50 21.40 6.05
CA LYS A 57 1.92 22.73 5.81
C LYS A 57 0.79 23.09 6.77
N LYS A 58 0.39 22.16 7.64
CA LYS A 58 -0.79 22.27 8.53
C LYS A 58 -2.08 22.62 7.75
N THR A 59 -2.24 22.00 6.59
CA THR A 59 -3.44 22.10 5.75
C THR A 59 -4.27 20.81 5.86
N ASN A 60 -5.58 20.92 5.66
CA ASN A 60 -6.51 19.78 5.66
C ASN A 60 -7.17 19.65 4.28
N GLN A 61 -6.39 19.33 3.26
CA GLN A 61 -6.89 19.15 1.89
C GLN A 61 -7.53 17.77 1.71
N ILE A 62 -7.05 16.75 2.44
CA ILE A 62 -7.59 15.39 2.38
C ILE A 62 -8.57 15.16 3.53
N LYS A 63 -9.77 14.64 3.21
CA LYS A 63 -10.79 14.28 4.21
C LYS A 63 -10.33 13.14 5.11
N GLU A 64 -10.80 13.13 6.37
CA GLU A 64 -10.39 12.12 7.36
C GLU A 64 -10.80 10.69 7.00
N ASN A 65 -11.93 10.50 6.34
CA ASN A 65 -12.32 9.17 5.84
C ASN A 65 -11.30 8.63 4.82
N CYS A 66 -10.81 9.46 3.89
CA CYS A 66 -9.76 9.05 2.96
C CYS A 66 -8.43 8.78 3.69
N ARG A 67 -8.06 9.60 4.67
CA ARG A 67 -6.85 9.38 5.50
C ARG A 67 -6.88 8.05 6.22
N ASN A 68 -8.03 7.69 6.78
CA ASN A 68 -8.22 6.42 7.49
C ASN A 68 -8.10 5.21 6.55
N GLU A 69 -8.77 5.23 5.40
CA GLU A 69 -8.63 4.14 4.41
C GLU A 69 -7.21 4.06 3.85
N LEU A 70 -6.58 5.20 3.55
CA LEU A 70 -5.20 5.24 3.09
C LEU A 70 -4.25 4.63 4.13
N LYS A 71 -4.48 4.89 5.42
CA LYS A 71 -3.69 4.27 6.50
C LYS A 71 -3.86 2.75 6.50
N ILE A 72 -5.08 2.23 6.30
CA ILE A 72 -5.32 0.78 6.23
C ILE A 72 -4.54 0.17 5.06
N GLU A 73 -4.62 0.77 3.88
CA GLU A 73 -3.90 0.30 2.69
C GLU A 73 -2.37 0.35 2.87
N LEU A 74 -1.85 1.41 3.53
CA LEU A 74 -0.43 1.51 3.85
C LEU A 74 0.01 0.45 4.87
N LEU A 75 -0.80 0.17 5.88
CA LEU A 75 -0.52 -0.88 6.87
C LEU A 75 -0.47 -2.25 6.20
N GLN A 76 -1.46 -2.59 5.38
CA GLN A 76 -1.48 -3.84 4.61
C GLN A 76 -0.22 -3.99 3.74
N ARG A 77 0.19 -2.93 3.05
CA ARG A 77 1.42 -2.92 2.23
C ARG A 77 2.68 -3.14 3.07
N SER A 78 2.71 -2.64 4.30
CA SER A 78 3.86 -2.78 5.18
C SER A 78 4.03 -4.19 5.74
N GLU A 79 3.01 -5.05 5.66
CA GLU A 79 3.07 -6.40 6.22
C GLU A 79 4.03 -7.33 5.49
N SER A 80 4.22 -7.13 4.19
CA SER A 80 5.10 -7.98 3.39
C SER A 80 5.64 -7.19 2.21
N ILE A 81 6.92 -7.39 1.91
CA ILE A 81 7.56 -6.79 0.74
C ILE A 81 6.85 -7.15 -0.56
N ASN A 82 6.15 -8.29 -0.60
CA ASN A 82 5.36 -8.73 -1.76
C ASN A 82 4.09 -7.89 -1.98
N LEU A 83 3.59 -7.20 -0.95
CA LEU A 83 2.40 -6.35 -1.01
C LEU A 83 2.72 -4.90 -1.43
N ASP A 84 4.00 -4.51 -1.39
CA ASP A 84 4.47 -3.23 -1.94
C ASP A 84 5.28 -3.44 -3.23
N PRO A 85 4.66 -3.27 -4.42
CA PRO A 85 5.34 -3.51 -5.69
C PRO A 85 6.48 -2.51 -5.98
N LEU A 86 6.45 -1.32 -5.38
CA LEU A 86 7.53 -0.34 -5.54
C LEU A 86 8.74 -0.78 -4.72
N LEU A 87 8.51 -1.18 -3.47
CA LEU A 87 9.55 -1.67 -2.59
C LEU A 87 10.12 -3.01 -3.07
N ALA A 88 9.28 -3.96 -3.49
CA ALA A 88 9.73 -5.23 -4.09
C ALA A 88 10.63 -5.01 -5.31
N LYS A 89 10.30 -4.01 -6.15
CA LYS A 89 11.12 -3.65 -7.30
C LYS A 89 12.44 -3.02 -6.88
N ALA A 90 12.42 -2.09 -5.92
CA ALA A 90 13.62 -1.41 -5.43
C ALA A 90 14.59 -2.38 -4.76
N CYS A 91 14.08 -3.29 -3.93
CA CYS A 91 14.87 -4.25 -3.16
C CYS A 91 15.15 -5.57 -3.90
N ARG A 92 14.77 -5.70 -5.18
CA ARG A 92 14.84 -6.98 -5.92
C ARG A 92 16.20 -7.66 -5.84
N ASN A 93 17.27 -6.88 -6.05
CA ASN A 93 18.64 -7.41 -6.04
C ASN A 93 19.05 -7.84 -4.64
N ASP A 94 18.67 -7.08 -3.61
CA ASP A 94 18.97 -7.40 -2.22
C ASP A 94 18.23 -8.65 -1.75
N ILE A 95 16.96 -8.78 -2.12
CA ILE A 95 16.17 -10.00 -1.86
C ILE A 95 16.85 -11.20 -2.50
N GLN A 96 17.26 -11.10 -3.77
CA GLN A 96 17.93 -12.20 -4.45
C GLN A 96 19.27 -12.56 -3.81
N LYS A 97 20.05 -11.55 -3.39
CA LYS A 97 21.39 -11.74 -2.84
C LYS A 97 21.38 -12.24 -1.39
N PHE A 98 20.45 -11.77 -0.57
CA PHE A 98 20.47 -11.98 0.88
C PHE A 98 19.34 -12.89 1.39
N CYS A 99 18.26 -13.08 0.63
CA CYS A 99 17.10 -13.87 1.06
C CYS A 99 16.93 -15.20 0.32
N SER A 100 17.81 -15.54 -0.62
CA SER A 100 17.73 -16.74 -1.47
C SER A 100 17.78 -18.08 -0.72
N SER A 101 18.24 -18.10 0.54
CA SER A 101 18.30 -19.31 1.39
C SER A 101 17.28 -19.30 2.55
N ARG A 102 16.37 -18.33 2.61
CA ARG A 102 15.38 -18.22 3.71
C ARG A 102 14.09 -18.93 3.33
N LEU A 103 13.75 -19.99 4.08
CA LEU A 103 12.37 -20.51 4.10
C LEU A 103 11.45 -19.43 4.67
N ALA A 104 10.31 -19.18 4.02
CA ALA A 104 9.24 -18.33 4.56
C ALA A 104 8.88 -18.80 5.98
N GLY A 105 8.77 -17.86 6.93
CA GLY A 105 8.42 -18.16 8.33
C GLY A 105 9.57 -18.21 9.35
N ASN A 106 10.76 -17.67 9.05
CA ASN A 106 11.88 -17.57 10.02
C ASN A 106 12.21 -16.11 10.39
N ALA A 107 11.20 -15.30 10.68
CA ALA A 107 11.39 -14.09 11.47
C ALA A 107 11.51 -14.53 12.93
N GLN A 108 12.69 -14.34 13.53
CA GLN A 108 13.00 -14.69 14.91
C GLN A 108 13.03 -13.42 15.75
#